data_AF-A0A9X2AGN6-F1
#
_entry.id   AF-A0A9X2AGN6-F1
#
_cell.length_a   1.000
_cell.length_b   1.000
_cell.length_c   1.000
_cell.angle_alpha   90.00
_cell.angle_beta   90.00
_cell.angle_gamma   90.00
#
_symmetry.space_group_name_H-M   'P 1'
#
loop_
_entity.id
_entity.type
_entity.pdbx_description
1 polymer ?
#
loop_
_entity_poly.entity_id
_entity_poly.type
_entity_poly.pdbx_seq_one_letter_code
_entity_poly.pdbx_strand_id
1 'polypeptide(L)'
;MADSTNPILTVTFTTANGMLAFEDRDATLRLLEYDIKAKRDAEAEQAQLSKAYDVTALAARLGISTRTAYDLIRNGKIGYCLCGKKNYRISERAVRRHEDGLPPLPT
;
A
#
# COMPACT_ATOMS: atom_id res chain seq x y z
N MET A 1 -1.30 -48.75 17.49
CA MET A 1 -1.85 -48.15 16.26
C MET A 1 -3.09 -47.38 16.68
N ALA A 2 -2.93 -46.09 16.98
CA ALA A 2 -4.02 -45.23 17.43
C ALA A 2 -4.49 -44.40 16.24
N ASP A 3 -5.71 -44.69 15.81
CA ASP A 3 -6.41 -44.02 14.72
C ASP A 3 -6.80 -42.62 15.20
N SER A 4 -6.06 -41.60 14.75
CA SER A 4 -6.32 -40.20 15.08
C SER A 4 -7.27 -39.61 14.05
N THR A 5 -8.55 -39.96 14.14
CA THR A 5 -9.61 -39.31 13.36
C THR A 5 -9.82 -37.91 13.93
N ASN A 6 -9.04 -36.93 13.45
CA ASN A 6 -9.29 -35.52 13.72
C ASN A 6 -10.70 -35.19 13.23
N PRO A 7 -11.60 -34.67 14.08
CA PRO A 7 -12.90 -34.23 13.62
C PRO A 7 -12.67 -33.10 12.61
N ILE A 8 -13.11 -33.32 11.37
CA ILE A 8 -13.16 -32.30 10.32
C ILE A 8 -14.04 -31.18 10.87
N LEU A 9 -13.40 -30.11 11.34
CA LEU A 9 -14.05 -28.94 11.91
C LEU A 9 -14.50 -28.04 10.76
N THR A 10 -15.71 -28.30 10.27
CA THR A 10 -16.33 -27.51 9.20
C THR A 10 -16.70 -26.13 9.73
N VAL A 11 -16.17 -25.07 9.10
CA VAL A 11 -16.57 -23.69 9.41
C VAL A 11 -17.62 -23.24 8.39
N THR A 12 -18.82 -22.94 8.88
CA THR A 12 -19.96 -22.58 8.05
C THR A 12 -20.24 -21.07 8.13
N PHE A 13 -20.26 -20.39 6.99
CA PHE A 13 -20.65 -18.99 6.89
C PHE A 13 -21.94 -18.87 6.07
N THR A 14 -22.93 -18.16 6.61
CA THR A 14 -24.18 -17.87 5.89
C THR A 14 -24.06 -16.51 5.22
N THR A 15 -24.14 -16.49 3.89
CA THR A 15 -24.13 -15.24 3.10
C THR A 15 -25.45 -15.10 2.32
N ALA A 16 -25.72 -13.92 1.75
CA ALA A 16 -26.95 -13.64 0.99
C ALA A 16 -27.15 -14.57 -0.22
N ASN A 17 -26.09 -15.25 -0.69
CA ASN A 17 -26.11 -16.15 -1.85
C ASN A 17 -26.09 -17.64 -1.45
N GLY A 18 -26.18 -17.98 -0.17
CA GLY A 18 -26.17 -19.36 0.33
C GLY A 18 -25.13 -19.63 1.41
N MET A 19 -25.05 -20.91 1.80
CA MET A 19 -24.21 -21.40 2.90
C MET A 19 -22.87 -21.89 2.35
N LEU A 20 -21.77 -21.26 2.75
CA LEU A 20 -20.41 -21.68 2.43
C LEU A 20 -19.87 -22.53 3.58
N ALA A 21 -19.60 -23.81 3.31
CA ALA A 21 -18.99 -24.74 4.25
C ALA A 21 -17.57 -25.05 3.79
N PHE A 22 -16.58 -24.72 4.62
CA PHE A 22 -15.17 -25.05 4.35
C PHE A 22 -14.75 -26.26 5.19
N GLU A 23 -14.27 -27.31 4.53
CA GLU A 23 -13.80 -28.55 5.18
C GLU A 23 -12.39 -28.42 5.79
N ASP A 24 -11.59 -27.44 5.35
CA ASP A 24 -10.22 -27.24 5.82
C ASP A 24 -10.06 -25.89 6.53
N ARG A 25 -10.03 -25.96 7.87
CA ARG A 25 -9.82 -24.82 8.76
C ARG A 25 -8.51 -24.10 8.47
N ASP A 26 -7.43 -24.84 8.19
CA ASP A 26 -6.09 -24.26 8.04
C ASP A 26 -5.97 -23.52 6.70
N ALA A 27 -6.57 -24.06 5.64
CA ALA A 27 -6.67 -23.36 4.35
C ALA A 27 -7.49 -22.07 4.47
N THR A 28 -8.59 -22.11 5.23
CA THR A 28 -9.47 -20.95 5.43
C THR A 28 -8.77 -19.85 6.24
N LEU A 29 -8.02 -20.22 7.29
CA LEU A 29 -7.23 -19.27 8.09
C LEU A 29 -6.13 -18.61 7.25
N ARG A 30 -5.42 -19.37 6.41
CA ARG A 30 -4.39 -18.80 5.52
C ARG A 30 -4.97 -17.79 4.53
N LEU A 31 -6.15 -18.07 3.96
CA LEU A 31 -6.83 -17.14 3.07
C LEU A 31 -7.25 -15.85 3.81
N LEU A 32 -7.80 -15.98 5.03
CA LEU A 32 -8.17 -14.84 5.85
C LEU A 32 -6.95 -13.98 6.26
N GLU A 33 -5.84 -14.62 6.64
CA GLU A 33 -4.59 -13.93 6.97
C GLU A 33 -4.03 -13.16 5.76
N TYR A 34 -4.08 -13.78 4.58
CA TYR A 34 -3.68 -13.13 3.33
C TYR A 34 -4.55 -11.89 3.03
N ASP A 35 -5.87 -12.01 3.17
CA ASP A 35 -6.81 -10.90 2.95
C ASP A 35 -6.61 -9.76 3.97
N ILE A 36 -6.42 -10.09 5.24
CA ILE A 36 -6.15 -9.08 6.28
C ILE A 36 -4.84 -8.36 6.01
N LYS A 37 -3.80 -9.10 5.59
CA LYS A 37 -2.51 -8.52 5.22
C LYS A 37 -2.66 -7.58 4.03
N ALA A 38 -3.34 -8.01 2.97
CA ALA A 38 -3.60 -7.19 1.78
C ALA A 38 -4.37 -5.90 2.13
N LYS A 39 -5.37 -5.99 3.02
CA LYS A 39 -6.11 -4.81 3.50
C LYS A 39 -5.23 -3.86 4.31
N ARG A 40 -4.41 -4.39 5.22
CA ARG A 40 -3.47 -3.58 6.00
C ARG A 40 -2.42 -2.89 5.12
N ASP A 41 -1.93 -3.58 4.10
CA ASP A 41 -0.99 -3.00 3.14
C ASP A 41 -1.68 -1.88 2.34
N ALA A 42 -2.92 -2.08 1.90
CA ALA A 42 -3.70 -1.05 1.22
C ALA A 42 -4.03 0.16 2.13
N GLU A 43 -4.35 -0.07 3.40
CA GLU A 43 -4.58 0.98 4.40
C GLU A 43 -3.29 1.73 4.74
N ALA A 44 -2.16 1.03 4.85
CA ALA A 44 -0.84 1.63 5.04
C ALA A 44 -0.44 2.47 3.82
N GLU A 45 -0.73 1.99 2.61
CA GLU A 45 -0.55 2.76 1.37
C GLU A 45 -1.44 4.01 1.37
N GLN A 46 -2.71 3.92 1.76
CA GLN A 46 -3.62 5.08 1.89
C GLN A 46 -3.14 6.08 2.95
N ALA A 47 -2.68 5.60 4.10
CA ALA A 47 -2.15 6.44 5.16
C ALA A 47 -0.86 7.16 4.72
N GLN A 48 0.02 6.48 3.98
CA GLN A 48 1.25 7.06 3.43
C GLN A 48 0.94 8.03 2.28
N LEU A 49 -0.03 7.71 1.43
CA LEU A 49 -0.56 8.59 0.38
C LEU A 49 -1.07 9.93 0.92
N SER A 50 -1.53 9.98 2.17
CA SER A 50 -2.01 11.22 2.80
C SER A 50 -0.89 12.21 3.16
N LYS A 51 0.36 11.73 3.29
CA LYS A 51 1.50 12.55 3.67
C LYS A 51 2.04 13.29 2.45
N ALA A 52 1.97 14.62 2.54
CA ALA A 52 2.43 15.53 1.51
C ALA A 52 3.70 16.25 1.94
N TYR A 53 4.64 16.36 1.01
CA TYR A 53 5.89 17.09 1.19
C TYR A 53 5.90 18.34 0.33
N ASP A 54 6.49 19.39 0.90
CA ASP A 54 7.04 20.51 0.14
C ASP A 54 8.47 20.16 -0.30
N VAL A 55 9.04 20.96 -1.21
CA VAL A 55 10.37 20.66 -1.81
C VAL A 55 11.49 20.55 -0.77
N THR A 56 11.44 21.38 0.28
CA THR A 56 12.42 21.35 1.38
C THR A 56 12.31 20.06 2.19
N ALA A 57 11.09 19.65 2.52
CA ALA A 57 10.82 18.41 3.25
C ALA A 57 11.17 17.17 2.40
N LEU A 58 10.93 17.22 1.08
CA LEU A 58 11.35 16.20 0.13
C LEU A 58 12.88 16.05 0.10
N ALA A 59 13.60 17.18 0.01
CA ALA A 59 15.05 17.19 0.01
C ALA A 59 15.63 16.56 1.29
N ALA A 60 15.06 16.90 2.45
CA ALA A 60 15.43 16.30 3.73
C ALA A 60 15.11 14.79 3.78
N ARG A 61 13.95 14.36 3.27
CA ARG A 61 13.53 12.96 3.24
C ARG A 61 14.40 12.08 2.35
N LEU A 62 14.90 12.63 1.24
CA LEU A 62 15.78 11.93 0.29
C LEU A 62 17.28 12.13 0.61
N GLY A 63 17.63 12.97 1.58
CA GLY A 63 19.03 13.28 1.90
C GLY A 63 19.77 14.01 0.77
N ILE A 64 19.07 14.80 -0.05
CA ILE A 64 19.62 15.51 -1.21
C ILE A 64 19.53 17.02 -1.04
N SER A 65 20.21 17.77 -1.91
CA SER A 65 20.06 19.23 -1.95
C SER A 65 18.67 19.64 -2.45
N THR A 66 18.17 20.79 -1.99
CA THR A 66 16.89 21.37 -2.46
C THR A 66 16.90 21.64 -3.96
N ARG A 67 18.06 21.99 -4.53
CA ARG A 67 18.23 22.17 -5.97
C ARG A 67 18.01 20.85 -6.72
N THR A 68 18.61 19.77 -6.24
CA THR A 68 18.42 18.44 -6.81
C THR A 68 16.96 17.99 -6.71
N ALA A 69 16.29 18.25 -5.57
CA ALA A 69 14.87 17.96 -5.43
C ALA A 69 14.01 18.76 -6.43
N TYR A 70 14.32 20.03 -6.66
CA TYR A 70 13.69 20.85 -7.69
C TYR A 70 13.89 20.28 -9.10
N ASP A 71 15.10 19.81 -9.42
CA ASP A 71 15.41 19.23 -10.71
C ASP A 71 14.65 17.91 -10.93
N LEU A 72 14.44 17.10 -9.88
CA LEU A 72 13.61 15.88 -9.97
C LEU A 72 12.15 16.21 -10.32
N ILE A 73 11.59 17.23 -9.68
CA ILE A 73 10.22 17.70 -9.93
C ILE A 73 10.11 18.28 -11.34
N ARG A 74 11.06 19.15 -11.74
CA ARG A 74 11.06 19.82 -13.04
C ARG A 74 11.23 18.85 -14.21
N ASN A 75 12.05 17.81 -14.03
CA ASN A 75 12.24 16.76 -15.03
C ASN A 75 11.14 15.70 -15.01
N GLY A 76 10.10 15.85 -14.18
CA GLY A 76 8.97 14.93 -14.09
C GLY A 76 9.34 13.56 -13.52
N LYS A 77 10.49 13.42 -12.83
CA LYS A 77 10.91 12.15 -12.22
C LYS A 77 10.08 11.79 -10.98
N ILE A 78 9.46 12.78 -10.36
CA ILE A 78 8.55 12.62 -9.23
C ILE A 78 7.24 13.34 -9.57
N GLY A 79 6.12 12.62 -9.44
CA GLY A 79 4.79 13.20 -9.62
C GLY A 79 4.47 14.21 -8.52
N TYR A 80 3.89 15.34 -8.89
CA TYR A 80 3.52 16.41 -7.95
C TYR A 80 2.17 17.00 -8.31
N CYS A 81 1.52 17.62 -7.32
CA CYS A 81 0.34 18.45 -7.52
C CYS A 81 0.68 19.90 -7.15
N LEU A 82 0.23 20.88 -7.95
CA LEU A 82 0.41 22.30 -7.64
C LEU A 82 -0.58 22.72 -6.57
N CYS A 83 -0.08 23.25 -5.45
CA CYS A 83 -0.90 23.68 -4.32
C CYS A 83 -0.72 25.19 -4.08
N GLY A 84 -1.00 26.00 -5.11
CA GLY A 84 -0.87 27.47 -5.08
C GLY A 84 0.29 28.00 -5.92
N LYS A 85 0.57 29.30 -5.83
CA LYS A 85 1.65 29.95 -6.58
C LYS A 85 3.01 29.50 -6.02
N LYS A 86 3.63 28.53 -6.71
CA LYS A 86 4.98 27.96 -6.46
C LYS A 86 5.10 26.91 -5.35
N ASN A 87 3.98 26.39 -4.84
CA ASN A 87 4.03 25.30 -3.88
C ASN A 87 3.77 23.96 -4.58
N TYR A 88 4.67 23.01 -4.36
CA TYR A 88 4.58 21.64 -4.85
C TYR A 88 4.13 20.76 -3.71
N ARG A 89 3.07 19.99 -3.95
CA ARG A 89 2.60 18.96 -3.03
C ARG A 89 3.00 17.61 -3.61
N ILE A 90 3.97 16.96 -3.00
CA ILE A 90 4.46 15.63 -3.40
C ILE A 90 3.92 14.59 -2.41
N SER A 91 3.27 13.53 -2.88
CA SER A 91 2.81 12.44 -2.01
C SER A 91 3.95 11.47 -1.69
N GLU A 92 3.94 10.84 -0.50
CA GLU A 92 4.92 9.78 -0.17
C GLU A 92 4.93 8.65 -1.22
N ARG A 93 3.78 8.33 -1.82
CA ARG A 93 3.70 7.34 -2.90
C ARG A 93 4.51 7.75 -4.12
N ALA A 94 4.51 9.03 -4.48
CA ALA A 94 5.32 9.52 -5.60
C ALA A 94 6.82 9.42 -5.29
N VAL A 95 7.21 9.66 -4.04
CA VAL A 95 8.59 9.50 -3.56
C VAL A 95 9.02 8.03 -3.60
N ARG A 96 8.20 7.12 -3.07
CA ARG A 96 8.50 5.68 -3.09
C ARG A 96 8.58 5.10 -4.49
N ARG A 97 7.64 5.45 -5.37
CA ARG A 97 7.73 5.04 -6.78
C ARG A 97 9.06 5.44 -7.40
N HIS A 98 9.58 6.62 -7.06
CA HIS A 98 10.89 7.04 -7.52
C HIS A 98 12.04 6.21 -6.92
N GLU A 99 11.99 5.92 -5.61
CA GLU A 99 12.94 5.02 -4.92
C GLU A 99 12.91 3.60 -5.54
N ASP A 100 11.73 3.11 -5.91
CA ASP A 100 11.50 1.81 -6.56
C ASP A 100 11.83 1.81 -8.07
N GLY A 101 12.21 2.96 -8.64
CA GLY A 101 12.51 3.09 -10.08
C GLY A 101 11.28 3.01 -11.00
N LEU A 102 10.07 3.12 -10.45
CA LEU A 102 8.81 3.10 -11.19
C LEU A 102 8.53 4.47 -11.85
N PRO A 103 7.83 4.49 -13.00
CA PRO A 103 7.48 5.73 -13.67
C PRO A 103 6.53 6.58 -12.80
N PRO A 104 6.56 7.93 -12.96
CA PRO A 104 5.67 8.84 -12.25
C PRO A 104 4.20 8.52 -12.58
N LEU A 105 3.30 8.82 -11.64
CA LEU A 105 1.87 8.66 -11.87
C LEU A 105 1.38 9.74 -12.86
N PRO A 106 0.42 9.41 -13.74
CA PRO A 106 -0.23 10.43 -14.55
C PRO A 106 -0.91 11.44 -13.63
N THR A 107 -0.57 12.71 -13.82
CA THR A 107 -1.17 13.87 -13.16
C THR A 107 -2.55 14.18 -13.72
#